data_AF-A0A0L8FVP8-F1
#
_entry.id   AF-A0A0L8FVP8-F1
#
_cell.length_a   1.000
_cell.length_b   1.000
_cell.length_c   1.000
_cell.angle_alpha   90.00
_cell.angle_beta   90.00
_cell.angle_gamma   90.00
#
_symmetry.space_group_name_H-M   'P 1'
#
loop_
_entity.id
_entity.type
_entity.pdbx_description
1 polymer ?
#
loop_
_entity_poly.entity_id
_entity_poly.type
_entity_poly.pdbx_seq_one_letter_code
_entity_poly.pdbx_strand_id
1 'polypeptide(L)'
;LQVSLKNSLTVVEHQEMGEALSELSKEGILIIGSGFMTHSFEKMGQSHKCNIFQWASDLQKWVRDVFCNPRLTPRERKERMVECESLPFFKKAHPRLEHFLPLVIASAVAGYPPGQPIFSFFVSPSLLMEHIIFKSIV
;
A
#
# COMPACT_ATOMS: atom_id res chain seq x y z
N LEU A 1 12.94 13.60 9.88
CA LEU A 1 13.20 12.32 10.57
C LEU A 1 13.09 11.19 9.56
N GLN A 2 13.81 10.09 9.76
CA GLN A 2 13.67 8.87 8.95
C GLN A 2 13.41 7.71 9.90
N VAL A 3 12.47 6.84 9.54
CA VAL A 3 12.08 5.66 10.33
C VAL A 3 12.19 4.44 9.41
N SER A 4 12.91 3.43 9.86
CA SER A 4 13.09 2.17 9.13
C SER A 4 11.94 1.21 9.40
N LEU A 5 11.66 0.33 8.43
CA LEU A 5 10.76 -0.80 8.62
C LEU A 5 11.32 -1.80 9.64
N LYS A 6 10.44 -2.58 10.28
CA LYS A 6 10.86 -3.73 11.08
C LYS A 6 11.29 -4.86 10.15
N ASN A 7 12.38 -5.55 10.49
CA ASN A 7 12.94 -6.62 9.67
C ASN A 7 12.01 -7.84 9.52
N SER A 8 11.01 -7.98 10.38
CA SER A 8 9.97 -9.01 10.29
C SER A 8 9.04 -8.84 9.08
N LEU A 9 8.92 -7.60 8.56
CA LEU A 9 8.14 -7.25 7.37
C LEU A 9 6.68 -7.74 7.40
N THR A 10 6.07 -7.92 8.57
CA THR A 10 4.67 -8.35 8.68
C THR A 10 3.70 -7.17 8.57
N VAL A 11 2.53 -7.36 7.96
CA VAL A 11 1.51 -6.31 7.88
C VAL A 11 1.07 -5.86 9.28
N VAL A 12 0.87 -6.81 10.20
CA VAL A 12 0.36 -6.54 11.57
C VAL A 12 1.31 -5.63 12.34
N GLU A 13 2.60 -5.91 12.37
CA GLU A 13 3.54 -5.08 13.14
C GLU A 13 3.70 -3.67 12.54
N HIS A 14 3.48 -3.51 11.23
CA HIS A 14 3.53 -2.20 10.58
C HIS A 14 2.21 -1.42 10.71
N GLN A 15 1.08 -2.12 10.89
CA GLN A 15 -0.17 -1.52 11.37
C GLN A 15 0.01 -0.96 12.79
N GLU A 16 0.53 -1.77 13.71
CA GLU A 16 0.82 -1.35 15.09
C GLU A 16 1.79 -0.16 15.14
N MET A 17 2.83 -0.17 14.29
CA MET A 17 3.74 0.96 14.15
C MET A 17 3.01 2.23 13.72
N GLY A 18 2.15 2.14 12.70
CA GLY A 18 1.40 3.31 12.24
C GLY A 18 0.40 3.80 13.29
N GLU A 19 -0.28 2.91 14.00
CA GLU A 19 -1.17 3.23 15.10
C GLU A 19 -0.44 3.97 16.23
N ALA A 20 0.77 3.52 16.60
CA ALA A 20 1.59 4.20 17.60
C ALA A 20 2.06 5.60 17.15
N LEU A 21 2.19 5.83 15.84
CA LEU A 21 2.57 7.13 15.26
C LEU A 21 1.37 8.06 15.01
N SER A 22 0.13 7.62 15.24
CA SER A 22 -1.08 8.37 14.90
C SER A 22 -1.19 9.72 15.61
N GLU A 23 -0.69 9.84 16.85
CA GLU A 23 -0.69 11.10 17.61
C GLU A 23 0.12 12.21 16.92
N LEU A 24 1.18 11.85 16.18
CA LEU A 24 1.98 12.84 15.43
C LEU A 24 1.17 13.53 14.34
N SER A 25 0.14 12.87 13.80
CA SER A 25 -0.73 13.48 12.78
C SER A 25 -1.51 14.68 13.32
N LYS A 26 -1.75 14.74 14.64
CA LYS A 26 -2.45 15.85 15.32
C LYS A 26 -1.53 17.04 15.57
N GLU A 27 -0.21 16.84 15.52
CA GLU A 27 0.80 17.87 15.73
C GLU A 27 1.17 18.62 14.44
N GLY A 28 0.40 18.44 13.36
CA GLY A 28 0.68 19.06 12.05
C GLY A 28 1.88 18.45 11.33
N ILE A 29 2.30 17.24 11.70
CA ILE A 29 3.41 16.53 11.07
C ILE A 29 2.90 15.74 9.86
N LEU A 30 3.54 15.96 8.70
CA LEU A 30 3.31 15.17 7.50
C LEU A 30 4.09 13.86 7.55
N ILE A 31 3.38 12.75 7.40
CA ILE A 31 3.97 11.41 7.27
C ILE A 31 3.91 10.98 5.81
N ILE A 32 5.07 10.59 5.27
CA ILE A 32 5.22 10.13 3.89
C ILE A 32 5.72 8.68 3.91
N GLY A 33 4.86 7.74 3.50
CA GLY A 33 5.26 6.37 3.19
C GLY A 33 5.64 6.27 1.72
N SER A 34 6.91 6.01 1.40
CA SER A 34 7.40 5.89 0.03
C SER A 34 7.79 4.45 -0.29
N GLY A 35 7.24 3.91 -1.37
CA GLY A 35 7.45 2.53 -1.84
C GLY A 35 7.01 2.34 -3.28
N PHE A 36 6.71 1.10 -3.66
CA PHE A 36 6.18 0.74 -4.98
C PHE A 36 5.02 -0.23 -4.82
N MET A 37 3.96 -0.05 -5.59
CA MET A 37 2.78 -0.90 -5.50
C MET A 37 3.00 -2.30 -6.08
N THR A 38 4.05 -2.46 -6.89
CA THR A 38 4.51 -3.74 -7.44
C THR A 38 6.01 -3.64 -7.60
N HIS A 39 6.77 -4.70 -7.35
CA HIS A 39 8.22 -4.71 -7.63
C HIS A 39 8.74 -6.10 -8.01
N SER A 40 7.89 -6.90 -8.66
CA SER A 40 8.28 -8.21 -9.16
C SER A 40 9.41 -8.09 -10.19
N PHE A 41 10.60 -8.56 -9.83
CA PHE A 41 11.77 -8.57 -10.72
C PHE A 41 11.72 -9.69 -11.76
N GLU A 42 10.85 -10.70 -11.59
CA GLU A 42 10.73 -11.85 -12.52
C GLU A 42 10.38 -11.43 -13.96
N LYS A 43 9.87 -10.21 -14.16
CA LYS A 43 9.51 -9.67 -15.48
C LYS A 43 10.18 -8.34 -15.80
N MET A 44 11.22 -7.98 -15.05
CA MET A 44 12.02 -6.78 -15.30
C MET A 44 12.67 -6.90 -16.69
N GLY A 45 12.28 -6.04 -17.63
CA GLY A 45 12.80 -6.05 -19.02
C GLY A 45 11.78 -6.43 -20.09
N GLN A 46 10.52 -6.74 -19.76
CA GLN A 46 9.48 -6.85 -20.78
C GLN A 46 9.11 -5.46 -21.30
N SER A 47 9.22 -5.29 -22.63
CA SER A 47 9.10 -3.98 -23.29
C SER A 47 7.77 -3.28 -23.01
N HIS A 48 7.77 -1.95 -23.06
CA HIS A 48 6.55 -1.11 -22.99
C HIS A 48 5.49 -1.43 -24.06
N LYS A 49 5.81 -2.29 -25.05
CA LYS A 49 4.88 -2.73 -26.10
C LYS A 49 3.96 -3.87 -25.65
N CYS A 50 4.17 -4.45 -24.47
CA CYS A 50 3.28 -5.46 -23.91
C CYS A 50 2.10 -4.81 -23.18
N ASN A 51 0.94 -5.44 -23.25
CA ASN A 51 -0.22 -5.06 -22.43
C ASN A 51 0.10 -5.25 -20.93
N ILE A 52 -0.51 -4.42 -20.08
CA ILE A 52 -0.45 -4.55 -18.62
C ILE A 52 -0.76 -5.99 -18.21
N PHE A 53 0.03 -6.57 -17.32
CA PHE A 53 -0.26 -7.92 -16.85
C PHE A 53 -1.53 -7.94 -16.01
N GLN A 54 -2.34 -8.99 -16.21
CA GLN A 54 -3.59 -9.15 -15.47
C GLN A 54 -3.41 -9.06 -13.95
N TRP A 55 -2.39 -9.75 -13.41
CA TRP A 55 -2.11 -9.71 -11.97
C TRP A 55 -1.77 -8.30 -11.45
N ALA A 56 -1.16 -7.43 -12.27
CA ALA A 56 -0.81 -6.07 -11.87
C ALA A 56 -2.06 -5.17 -11.87
N SER A 57 -2.96 -5.37 -12.84
CA SER A 57 -4.28 -4.72 -12.86
C SER A 57 -5.18 -5.20 -11.71
N ASP A 58 -5.16 -6.49 -11.39
CA ASP A 58 -5.93 -7.06 -10.28
C ASP A 58 -5.46 -6.53 -8.93
N LEU A 59 -4.14 -6.38 -8.76
CA LEU A 59 -3.58 -5.73 -7.60
C LEU A 59 -4.04 -4.27 -7.49
N GLN A 60 -4.00 -3.49 -8.57
CA GLN A 60 -4.49 -2.12 -8.56
C GLN A 60 -5.95 -2.04 -8.09
N LYS A 61 -6.81 -2.92 -8.61
CA LYS A 61 -8.21 -3.00 -8.21
C LYS A 61 -8.34 -3.32 -6.73
N TRP A 62 -7.61 -4.32 -6.25
CA TRP A 62 -7.62 -4.71 -4.84
C TRP A 62 -7.13 -3.59 -3.92
N VAL A 63 -6.04 -2.89 -4.28
CA VAL A 63 -5.54 -1.73 -3.53
C VAL A 63 -6.61 -0.64 -3.45
N ARG A 64 -7.28 -0.32 -4.56
CA ARG A 64 -8.34 0.69 -4.55
C ARG A 64 -9.55 0.24 -3.74
N ASP A 65 -9.92 -1.04 -3.77
CA ASP A 65 -10.99 -1.56 -2.93
C ASP A 65 -10.61 -1.47 -1.44
N VAL A 66 -9.46 -1.98 -1.03
CA VAL A 66 -9.08 -1.99 0.39
C VAL A 66 -8.82 -0.57 0.91
N PHE A 67 -7.99 0.21 0.22
CA PHE A 67 -7.50 1.48 0.75
C PHE A 67 -8.43 2.66 0.46
N CYS A 68 -9.24 2.61 -0.60
CA CYS A 68 -9.98 3.80 -1.07
C CYS A 68 -11.51 3.64 -1.05
N ASN A 69 -12.04 2.42 -0.86
CA ASN A 69 -13.50 2.21 -0.84
C ASN A 69 -14.11 2.82 0.44
N PRO A 70 -15.00 3.83 0.32
CA PRO A 70 -15.61 4.48 1.48
C PRO A 70 -16.62 3.59 2.21
N ARG A 71 -17.02 2.46 1.63
CA ARG A 71 -17.96 1.50 2.26
C ARG A 71 -17.29 0.60 3.30
N LEU A 72 -15.95 0.49 3.28
CA LEU A 72 -15.22 -0.28 4.30
C LEU A 72 -15.03 0.57 5.55
N THR A 73 -15.44 0.01 6.68
CA THR A 73 -15.10 0.54 8.00
C THR A 73 -13.58 0.50 8.23
N PRO A 74 -13.03 1.32 9.14
CA PRO A 74 -11.62 1.26 9.52
C PRO A 74 -11.17 -0.17 9.90
N ARG A 75 -12.02 -0.90 10.62
CA ARG A 75 -11.76 -2.28 11.03
C ARG A 75 -11.68 -3.23 9.85
N GLU A 76 -12.67 -3.24 8.96
CA GLU A 76 -12.66 -4.12 7.77
C GLU A 76 -11.46 -3.84 6.88
N ARG A 77 -11.10 -2.55 6.73
CA ARG A 77 -9.92 -2.13 5.97
C ARG A 77 -8.64 -2.68 6.60
N LYS A 78 -8.48 -2.56 7.91
CA LYS A 78 -7.34 -3.12 8.66
C LYS A 78 -7.26 -4.64 8.49
N GLU A 79 -8.38 -5.36 8.64
CA GLU A 79 -8.45 -6.82 8.50
C GLU A 79 -8.06 -7.27 7.08
N ARG A 80 -8.62 -6.66 6.04
CA ARG A 80 -8.31 -7.01 4.64
C ARG A 80 -6.86 -6.79 4.25
N MET A 81 -6.17 -5.81 4.84
CA MET A 81 -4.73 -5.62 4.59
C MET A 81 -3.91 -6.85 5.04
N VAL A 82 -4.29 -7.51 6.14
CA VAL A 82 -3.59 -8.69 6.67
C VAL A 82 -3.74 -9.89 5.71
N GLU A 83 -4.86 -9.98 5.02
CA GLU A 83 -5.16 -11.07 4.08
C GLU A 83 -4.39 -10.96 2.75
N CYS A 84 -3.69 -9.85 2.51
CA CYS A 84 -3.09 -9.55 1.20
C CYS A 84 -2.14 -10.64 0.69
N GLU A 85 -1.32 -11.23 1.57
CA GLU A 85 -0.36 -12.27 1.21
C GLU A 85 -1.01 -13.58 0.75
N SER A 86 -2.30 -13.81 1.08
CA SER A 86 -3.03 -14.98 0.59
C SER A 86 -3.42 -14.86 -0.89
N LEU A 87 -3.40 -13.64 -1.45
CA LEU A 87 -3.89 -13.34 -2.79
C LEU A 87 -2.84 -13.72 -3.86
N PRO A 88 -3.19 -14.54 -4.86
CA PRO A 88 -2.22 -15.00 -5.87
C PRO A 88 -1.55 -13.88 -6.67
N PHE A 89 -2.28 -12.81 -6.99
CA PHE A 89 -1.73 -11.65 -7.68
C PHE A 89 -0.80 -10.83 -6.80
N PHE A 90 -1.02 -10.83 -5.49
CA PHE A 90 -0.21 -10.08 -4.54
C PHE A 90 1.15 -10.73 -4.35
N LYS A 91 1.21 -12.06 -4.19
CA LYS A 91 2.47 -12.82 -4.16
C LYS A 91 3.33 -12.58 -5.41
N LYS A 92 2.69 -12.47 -6.58
CA LYS A 92 3.39 -12.15 -7.83
C LYS A 92 3.95 -10.73 -7.82
N ALA A 93 3.20 -9.77 -7.31
CA ALA A 93 3.59 -8.37 -7.25
C ALA A 93 4.69 -8.07 -6.23
N HIS A 94 4.72 -8.84 -5.14
CA HIS A 94 5.53 -8.61 -3.96
C HIS A 94 6.25 -9.91 -3.54
N PRO A 95 7.43 -10.21 -4.12
CA PRO A 95 8.30 -11.28 -3.63
C PRO A 95 8.68 -11.09 -2.15
N ARG A 96 8.74 -9.83 -1.71
CA ARG A 96 8.87 -9.41 -0.32
C ARG A 96 7.95 -8.20 -0.08
N LEU A 97 7.70 -7.83 1.18
CA LEU A 97 6.71 -6.79 1.52
C LEU A 97 7.28 -5.37 1.64
N GLU A 98 8.59 -5.15 1.61
CA GLU A 98 9.19 -3.85 1.97
C GLU A 98 8.64 -2.64 1.20
N HIS A 99 8.24 -2.82 -0.05
CA HIS A 99 7.72 -1.73 -0.87
C HIS A 99 6.22 -1.46 -0.68
N PHE A 100 5.49 -2.41 -0.09
CA PHE A 100 4.05 -2.30 0.21
C PHE A 100 3.80 -1.74 1.62
N LEU A 101 4.61 -2.13 2.59
CA LEU A 101 4.44 -1.74 4.00
C LEU A 101 4.37 -0.23 4.27
N PRO A 102 5.07 0.66 3.53
CA PRO A 102 4.90 2.10 3.68
C PRO A 102 3.45 2.58 3.49
N LEU A 103 2.67 1.93 2.62
CA LEU A 103 1.25 2.24 2.42
C LEU A 103 0.41 1.80 3.62
N VAL A 104 0.71 0.62 4.17
CA VAL A 104 0.05 0.09 5.38
C VAL A 104 0.26 1.05 6.55
N ILE A 105 1.50 1.49 6.77
CA ILE A 105 1.84 2.44 7.85
C ILE A 105 1.09 3.76 7.64
N ALA A 106 1.13 4.34 6.43
CA ALA A 106 0.45 5.60 6.15
C ALA A 106 -1.07 5.52 6.37
N SER A 107 -1.70 4.40 6.00
CA SER A 107 -3.12 4.17 6.28
C SER A 107 -3.39 4.03 7.78
N ALA A 108 -2.52 3.33 8.52
CA ALA A 108 -2.69 3.09 9.96
C ALA A 108 -2.50 4.38 10.79
N VAL A 109 -1.49 5.18 10.45
CA VAL A 109 -1.25 6.52 11.03
C VAL A 109 -2.50 7.39 10.96
N ALA A 110 -3.19 7.39 9.83
CA ALA A 110 -4.37 8.22 9.62
C ALA A 110 -5.64 7.68 10.30
N GLY A 111 -5.58 6.49 10.93
CA GLY A 111 -6.76 5.82 11.52
C GLY A 111 -7.58 5.01 10.52
N TYR A 112 -6.96 4.52 9.45
CA TYR A 112 -7.60 3.75 8.38
C TYR A 112 -8.82 4.43 7.71
N PRO A 113 -8.81 5.72 7.37
CA PRO A 113 -9.86 6.33 6.58
C PRO A 113 -9.78 5.84 5.12
N PRO A 114 -10.84 6.01 4.31
CA PRO A 114 -10.71 5.84 2.88
C PRO A 114 -9.71 6.86 2.32
N GLY A 115 -8.69 6.36 1.63
CA GLY A 115 -7.72 7.16 0.92
C GLY A 115 -8.27 7.73 -0.38
N GLN A 116 -7.70 8.83 -0.83
CA GLN A 116 -7.95 9.46 -2.12
C GLN A 116 -6.77 9.19 -3.06
N PRO A 117 -6.94 8.40 -4.14
CA PRO A 117 -5.94 8.29 -5.19
C PRO A 117 -5.74 9.66 -5.85
N ILE A 118 -4.49 10.09 -5.96
CA ILE A 118 -4.12 11.38 -6.60
C ILE A 118 -3.21 11.20 -7.81
N PHE A 119 -2.59 10.04 -7.96
CA PHE A 119 -1.77 9.70 -9.12
C PHE A 119 -1.76 8.19 -9.31
N SER A 120 -1.80 7.76 -10.57
CA SER A 120 -1.76 6.35 -10.94
C SER A 120 -1.12 6.20 -12.31
N PHE A 121 -0.09 5.36 -12.40
CA PHE A 121 0.64 5.14 -13.64
C PHE A 121 1.32 3.78 -13.65
N PHE A 122 1.21 3.06 -14.77
CA PHE A 122 2.02 1.88 -15.04
C PHE A 122 3.28 2.30 -15.80
N VAL A 123 4.43 2.30 -15.12
CA VAL A 123 5.74 2.58 -15.73
C VAL A 123 6.12 1.50 -16.74
N SER A 124 5.76 0.27 -16.43
CA SER A 124 5.85 -0.88 -17.32
C SER A 124 4.63 -1.79 -17.07
N PRO A 125 4.42 -2.82 -17.89
CA PRO A 125 3.32 -3.77 -17.71
C PRO A 125 3.24 -4.44 -16.33
N SER A 126 4.34 -4.44 -15.57
CA SER A 126 4.46 -5.02 -14.23
C SER A 126 4.74 -4.02 -13.12
N LEU A 127 4.96 -2.73 -13.44
CA LEU A 127 5.39 -1.72 -12.47
C LEU A 127 4.34 -0.61 -12.32
N LEU A 128 3.51 -0.75 -11.29
CA LEU A 128 2.47 0.19 -10.88
C LEU A 128 3.01 1.20 -9.86
N MET A 129 2.79 2.48 -10.16
CA MET A 129 2.92 3.59 -9.23
C MET A 129 1.52 4.11 -8.88
N GLU A 130 1.23 4.21 -7.59
CA GLU A 130 -0.03 4.74 -7.06
C GLU A 130 0.31 5.66 -5.88
N HIS A 131 -0.24 6.86 -5.88
CA HIS A 131 -0.14 7.79 -4.77
C HIS A 131 -1.52 7.99 -4.16
N ILE A 132 -1.63 7.79 -2.85
CA ILE A 132 -2.88 7.85 -2.09
C ILE A 132 -2.68 8.82 -0.93
N ILE A 133 -3.59 9.77 -0.79
CA ILE A 133 -3.64 10.66 0.39
C ILE A 133 -4.67 10.12 1.37
N PHE A 134 -4.27 9.98 2.63
CA PHE A 134 -5.17 9.74 3.75
C PHE A 134 -5.30 11.03 4.55
N LYS A 135 -6.54 11.51 4.74
CA LYS A 135 -6.80 12.63 5.64
C LYS A 135 -7.05 12.07 7.03
N SER A 136 -6.23 12.50 8.00
CA SER A 136 -6.42 12.07 9.39
C SER A 136 -7.84 12.38 9.84
N ILE A 137 -8.46 11.43 10.53
CA ILE A 137 -9.81 11.56 11.11
C ILE A 137 -9.76 12.00 12.59
N VAL A 138 -8.56 12.35 13.08
CA VAL A 138 -8.33 12.79 14.46
C VAL A 138 -8.00 14.26 14.54
#